data_AF-A0A3N4AQ59-F1
#
_entry.id   AF-A0A3N4AQ59-F1
#
_cell.length_a   1.000
_cell.length_b   1.000
_cell.length_c   1.000
_cell.angle_alpha   90.00
_cell.angle_beta   90.00
_cell.angle_gamma   90.00
#
_symmetry.space_group_name_H-M   'P 1'
#
loop_
_entity.id
_entity.type
_entity.pdbx_description
1 polymer ?
#
loop_
_entity_poly.entity_id
_entity_poly.type
_entity_poly.pdbx_seq_one_letter_code
_entity_poly.pdbx_strand_id
1 'polypeptide(L)'
;MSKAMNLIKEYDVKWVDLRFTDTKGKQQHVTMPARDVNDDFFEEGKMFDGSSIAGWKGIEASDMILMPDDSTAVMDPFTEEPTLILVCDIIEPSTMQGYERDPRGIAKRCEEYLKSTGIGDTVFVGPEPEFFVFDEVKFKSDISGSMFKIFSEQASWNTDGDFETGNKGHRPGVKGGYFPVPPVDHDHEVRTAMCNAMEEMGLTIEVHHHEVATAGQNEIGVLFNTLVAKGDEVQTLKYCVHNVADAFGKTATFMPKPLYGDNGSGMHVHMSISKDGKNTFAGEGYSGLSDTALFFIGGIIKHGKALNAFTNPSTNSYKRLVPGFEAPVMLAYSARNRSASIRIPYVSSPKARRIEARFPDPAANPYLCFAALLMAGLDGIQNKIHPGDAADKNLYDLPPEEADQIPQVCGSLKEALESLDADREFLTKGDVFTNDFIDAYMELKHAEEIKVRTFVHPLEYDLYYSC
;
A
#
# COMPACT_ATOMS: atom_id res chain seq x y z
N MET A 1 -25.78 -7.47 21.58
CA MET A 1 -26.14 -6.52 20.53
C MET A 1 -24.84 -6.13 19.86
N SER A 2 -24.74 -6.33 18.55
CA SER A 2 -23.51 -6.13 17.77
C SER A 2 -23.05 -4.67 17.82
N LYS A 3 -21.77 -4.40 17.53
CA LYS A 3 -21.21 -3.03 17.48
C LYS A 3 -21.99 -2.18 16.48
N ALA A 4 -22.26 -2.71 15.29
CA ALA A 4 -23.01 -2.05 14.24
C ALA A 4 -24.44 -1.69 14.69
N MET A 5 -25.17 -2.61 15.30
CA MET A 5 -26.55 -2.34 15.76
C MET A 5 -26.60 -1.26 16.84
N ASN A 6 -25.57 -1.17 17.69
CA ASN A 6 -25.48 -0.10 18.68
C ASN A 6 -25.27 1.25 17.98
N LEU A 7 -24.32 1.33 17.04
CA LEU A 7 -24.06 2.55 16.26
C LEU A 7 -25.27 2.98 15.44
N ILE A 8 -25.97 2.02 14.81
CA ILE A 8 -27.20 2.31 14.03
C ILE A 8 -28.24 3.03 14.88
N LYS A 9 -28.44 2.58 16.13
CA LYS A 9 -29.40 3.18 17.05
C LYS A 9 -28.91 4.51 17.62
N GLU A 10 -27.63 4.58 17.98
CA GLU A 10 -27.02 5.76 18.61
C GLU A 10 -27.00 6.96 17.66
N TYR A 11 -26.65 6.74 16.39
CA TYR A 11 -26.48 7.79 15.38
C TYR A 11 -27.66 7.90 14.40
N ASP A 12 -28.78 7.21 14.67
CA ASP A 12 -29.96 7.15 13.80
C ASP A 12 -29.61 6.87 12.32
N VAL A 13 -28.71 5.90 12.12
CA VAL A 13 -28.14 5.54 10.82
C VAL A 13 -29.24 5.16 9.83
N LYS A 14 -29.18 5.76 8.63
CA LYS A 14 -30.13 5.49 7.54
C LYS A 14 -29.62 4.45 6.57
N TRP A 15 -28.30 4.44 6.35
CA TRP A 15 -27.65 3.61 5.35
C TRP A 15 -26.49 2.82 5.93
N VAL A 16 -26.32 1.61 5.45
CA VAL A 16 -25.16 0.77 5.75
C VAL A 16 -24.42 0.51 4.45
N ASP A 17 -23.15 0.88 4.43
CA ASP A 17 -22.27 0.80 3.28
C ASP A 17 -21.32 -0.39 3.42
N LEU A 18 -21.57 -1.43 2.62
CA LEU A 18 -20.81 -2.68 2.64
C LEU A 18 -19.61 -2.53 1.71
N ARG A 19 -18.40 -2.53 2.27
CA ARG A 19 -17.16 -2.28 1.54
C ARG A 19 -16.31 -3.54 1.44
N PHE A 20 -15.68 -3.74 0.29
CA PHE A 20 -14.72 -4.82 0.07
C PHE A 20 -13.57 -4.32 -0.82
N THR A 21 -12.46 -5.04 -0.87
CA THR A 21 -11.31 -4.63 -1.69
C THR A 21 -11.08 -5.61 -2.83
N ASP A 22 -11.05 -5.10 -4.06
CA ASP A 22 -10.79 -5.92 -5.24
C ASP A 22 -9.30 -6.31 -5.37
N THR A 23 -8.99 -7.19 -6.33
CA THR A 23 -7.63 -7.64 -6.63
C THR A 23 -6.65 -6.50 -6.90
N LYS A 24 -7.11 -5.36 -7.44
CA LYS A 24 -6.27 -4.18 -7.72
C LYS A 24 -5.96 -3.37 -6.47
N GLY A 25 -6.64 -3.61 -5.36
CA GLY A 25 -6.51 -2.84 -4.13
C GLY A 25 -7.49 -1.68 -4.02
N LYS A 26 -8.46 -1.57 -4.94
CA LYS A 26 -9.49 -0.54 -4.85
C LYS A 26 -10.62 -1.03 -3.93
N GLN A 27 -10.97 -0.20 -2.96
CA GLN A 27 -12.17 -0.43 -2.16
C GLN A 27 -13.41 -0.14 -3.02
N GLN A 28 -14.30 -1.13 -3.09
CA GLN A 28 -15.60 -1.12 -3.74
C GLN A 28 -16.68 -1.11 -2.66
N HIS A 29 -17.91 -0.74 -3.00
CA HIS A 29 -18.99 -0.68 -2.03
C HIS A 29 -20.38 -0.94 -2.61
N VAL A 30 -21.30 -1.40 -1.75
CA VAL A 30 -22.74 -1.50 -2.00
C VAL A 30 -23.49 -0.99 -0.77
N THR A 31 -24.36 0.00 -0.98
CA THR A 31 -25.13 0.62 0.11
C THR A 31 -26.53 0.01 0.22
N MET A 32 -26.99 -0.26 1.45
CA MET A 32 -28.32 -0.79 1.75
C MET A 32 -29.00 -0.06 2.91
N PRO A 33 -30.35 -0.09 3.01
CA PRO A 33 -31.05 0.53 4.14
C PRO A 33 -30.65 -0.10 5.48
N ALA A 34 -30.37 0.73 6.49
CA ALA A 34 -29.98 0.26 7.82
C ALA A 34 -31.06 -0.59 8.52
N ARG A 35 -32.33 -0.41 8.15
CA ARG A 35 -33.45 -1.22 8.67
C ARG A 35 -33.36 -2.71 8.33
N ASP A 36 -32.55 -3.06 7.34
CA ASP A 36 -32.36 -4.45 6.89
C ASP A 36 -31.21 -5.13 7.65
N VAL A 37 -30.50 -4.42 8.54
CA VAL A 37 -29.48 -4.99 9.44
C VAL A 37 -30.16 -5.55 10.69
N ASN A 38 -30.17 -6.88 10.79
CA ASN A 38 -30.69 -7.65 11.90
C ASN A 38 -29.62 -8.63 12.43
N ASP A 39 -29.99 -9.49 13.39
CA ASP A 39 -29.03 -10.44 13.97
C ASP A 39 -28.56 -11.48 12.92
N ASP A 40 -29.43 -11.91 12.00
CA ASP A 40 -29.12 -12.89 10.94
C ASP A 40 -28.19 -12.32 9.86
N PHE A 41 -28.14 -10.99 9.70
CA PHE A 41 -27.35 -10.31 8.68
C PHE A 41 -25.85 -10.65 8.73
N PHE A 42 -25.31 -10.87 9.93
CA PHE A 42 -23.90 -11.23 10.14
C PHE A 42 -23.62 -12.72 9.98
N GLU A 43 -24.66 -13.54 9.80
CA GLU A 43 -24.56 -14.98 9.53
C GLU A 43 -24.86 -15.30 8.05
N GLU A 44 -25.80 -14.58 7.44
CA GLU A 44 -26.23 -14.78 6.04
C GLU A 44 -25.46 -13.92 5.04
N GLY A 45 -25.08 -12.70 5.42
CA GLY A 45 -24.45 -11.72 4.54
C GLY A 45 -25.39 -11.15 3.47
N LYS A 46 -24.80 -10.49 2.46
CA LYS A 46 -25.53 -9.83 1.36
C LYS A 46 -25.07 -10.35 0.00
N MET A 47 -26.00 -10.85 -0.81
CA MET A 47 -25.71 -11.26 -2.19
C MET A 47 -25.31 -10.07 -3.07
N PHE A 48 -24.31 -10.26 -3.93
CA PHE A 48 -23.92 -9.33 -4.99
C PHE A 48 -23.37 -10.06 -6.23
N ASP A 49 -23.27 -9.32 -7.35
CA ASP A 49 -22.69 -9.78 -8.60
C ASP A 49 -21.17 -9.53 -8.62
N GLY A 50 -20.39 -10.61 -8.52
CA GLY A 50 -18.93 -10.59 -8.56
C GLY A 50 -18.33 -10.56 -9.97
N SER A 51 -19.11 -10.73 -11.04
CA SER A 51 -18.60 -10.83 -12.42
C SER A 51 -18.07 -9.51 -12.98
N SER A 52 -18.46 -8.40 -12.37
CA SER A 52 -17.95 -7.07 -12.72
C SER A 52 -16.62 -6.74 -12.05
N ILE A 53 -16.09 -7.63 -11.20
CA ILE A 53 -14.81 -7.44 -10.53
C ILE A 53 -13.70 -8.14 -11.32
N ALA A 54 -12.78 -7.35 -11.87
CA ALA A 54 -11.74 -7.86 -12.75
C ALA A 54 -10.82 -8.87 -12.02
N GLY A 55 -10.64 -10.05 -12.64
CA GLY A 55 -9.88 -11.15 -12.07
C GLY A 55 -10.66 -12.04 -11.09
N TRP A 56 -11.97 -11.82 -10.90
CA TRP A 56 -12.85 -12.70 -10.12
C TRP A 56 -13.66 -13.64 -11.04
N LYS A 57 -14.89 -13.97 -10.66
CA LYS A 57 -15.72 -14.95 -11.35
C LYS A 57 -16.16 -14.48 -12.74
N GLY A 58 -16.35 -15.43 -13.66
CA GLY A 58 -17.02 -15.17 -14.92
C GLY A 58 -18.53 -14.97 -14.77
N ILE A 59 -19.18 -14.54 -15.86
CA ILE A 59 -20.63 -14.27 -15.90
C ILE A 59 -21.45 -15.54 -15.62
N GLU A 60 -20.90 -16.72 -15.93
CA GLU A 60 -21.53 -18.02 -15.73
C GLU A 60 -21.66 -18.45 -14.26
N ALA A 61 -20.95 -17.80 -13.33
CA ALA A 61 -20.95 -18.13 -11.90
C ALA A 61 -20.95 -16.89 -11.00
N SER A 62 -21.54 -15.78 -11.47
CA SER A 62 -21.36 -14.42 -10.94
C SER A 62 -21.74 -14.20 -9.47
N ASP A 63 -22.69 -14.96 -8.93
CA ASP A 63 -23.23 -14.70 -7.60
C ASP A 63 -22.21 -14.97 -6.47
N MET A 64 -22.12 -14.02 -5.54
CA MET A 64 -21.22 -14.05 -4.39
C MET A 64 -21.90 -13.41 -3.16
N ILE A 65 -21.35 -13.65 -1.96
CA ILE A 65 -21.84 -13.06 -0.70
C ILE A 65 -20.80 -12.08 -0.15
N LEU A 66 -21.25 -10.87 0.18
CA LEU A 66 -20.55 -9.94 1.08
C LEU A 66 -20.88 -10.35 2.52
N MET A 67 -19.89 -10.88 3.23
CA MET A 67 -20.03 -11.24 4.63
C MET A 67 -19.50 -10.12 5.53
N PRO A 68 -20.36 -9.34 6.19
CA PRO A 68 -19.94 -8.17 6.96
C PRO A 68 -19.19 -8.56 8.25
N ASP A 69 -18.12 -7.82 8.54
CA ASP A 69 -17.34 -7.96 9.77
C ASP A 69 -17.73 -6.86 10.76
N ASP A 70 -18.55 -7.21 11.76
CA ASP A 70 -19.09 -6.26 12.77
C ASP A 70 -18.00 -5.46 13.50
N SER A 71 -16.79 -6.04 13.65
CA SER A 71 -15.69 -5.36 14.33
C SER A 71 -15.24 -4.08 13.60
N THR A 72 -15.45 -4.05 12.28
CA THR A 72 -15.03 -2.95 11.38
C THR A 72 -16.04 -1.80 11.31
N ALA A 73 -17.18 -1.91 11.99
CA ALA A 73 -18.23 -0.88 11.98
C ALA A 73 -17.70 0.51 12.35
N VAL A 74 -17.90 1.50 11.47
CA VAL A 74 -17.44 2.88 11.66
C VAL A 74 -18.37 3.86 10.93
N MET A 75 -18.59 5.03 11.51
CA MET A 75 -19.39 6.08 10.86
C MET A 75 -18.62 6.73 9.72
N ASP A 76 -19.29 7.04 8.62
CA ASP A 76 -18.71 7.81 7.52
C ASP A 76 -18.84 9.32 7.80
N PRO A 77 -17.73 10.08 7.95
CA PRO A 77 -17.79 11.50 8.24
C PRO A 77 -18.07 12.38 7.01
N PHE A 78 -18.09 11.79 5.79
CA PHE A 78 -18.23 12.54 4.54
C PHE A 78 -19.64 12.50 3.94
N THR A 79 -20.48 11.57 4.38
CA THR A 79 -21.86 11.44 3.86
C THR A 79 -22.82 12.42 4.54
N GLU A 80 -23.71 13.05 3.76
CA GLU A 80 -24.76 13.94 4.30
C GLU A 80 -25.76 13.18 5.19
N GLU A 81 -26.20 12.00 4.74
CA GLU A 81 -27.08 11.13 5.52
C GLU A 81 -26.23 10.20 6.41
N PRO A 82 -26.57 10.03 7.70
CA PRO A 82 -25.85 9.14 8.60
C PRO A 82 -25.67 7.73 8.02
N THR A 83 -24.43 7.40 7.69
CA THR A 83 -24.06 6.16 7.01
C THR A 83 -23.01 5.41 7.84
N LEU A 84 -23.26 4.13 8.06
CA LEU A 84 -22.33 3.22 8.74
C LEU A 84 -21.59 2.37 7.71
N ILE A 85 -20.28 2.34 7.77
CA ILE A 85 -19.43 1.48 6.94
C ILE A 85 -19.21 0.15 7.65
N LEU A 86 -19.30 -0.94 6.89
CA LEU A 86 -18.85 -2.29 7.29
C LEU A 86 -17.94 -2.86 6.21
N VAL A 87 -16.77 -3.36 6.60
CA VAL A 87 -15.90 -4.11 5.68
C VAL A 87 -16.38 -5.56 5.61
N CYS A 88 -16.37 -6.13 4.42
CA CYS A 88 -16.85 -7.47 4.14
C CYS A 88 -15.74 -8.38 3.62
N ASP A 89 -15.78 -9.64 4.04
CA ASP A 89 -15.13 -10.73 3.32
C ASP A 89 -16.03 -11.19 2.17
N ILE A 90 -15.43 -11.86 1.19
CA ILE A 90 -16.19 -12.45 0.08
C ILE A 90 -16.33 -13.95 0.27
N ILE A 91 -17.55 -14.45 0.17
CA ILE A 91 -17.89 -15.86 0.40
C ILE A 91 -18.51 -16.47 -0.86
N GLU A 92 -18.15 -17.73 -1.12
CA GLU A 92 -18.74 -18.58 -2.15
C GLU A 92 -20.13 -19.07 -1.71
N PRO A 93 -21.23 -18.74 -2.41
CA PRO A 93 -22.58 -19.11 -1.98
C PRO A 93 -22.82 -20.63 -1.95
N SER A 94 -22.16 -21.39 -2.83
CA SER A 94 -22.39 -22.83 -2.94
C SER A 94 -21.75 -23.64 -1.80
N THR A 95 -20.67 -23.15 -1.21
CA THR A 95 -19.89 -23.86 -0.18
C THR A 95 -19.89 -23.14 1.17
N MET A 96 -20.30 -21.87 1.19
CA MET A 96 -20.16 -20.94 2.33
C MET A 96 -18.71 -20.79 2.81
N GLN A 97 -17.74 -21.04 1.92
CA GLN A 97 -16.31 -20.86 2.20
C GLN A 97 -15.81 -19.51 1.69
N GLY A 98 -14.76 -18.99 2.32
CA GLY A 98 -14.10 -17.77 1.88
C GLY A 98 -13.58 -17.90 0.45
N TYR A 99 -13.86 -16.88 -0.36
CA TYR A 99 -13.41 -16.84 -1.74
C TYR A 99 -11.88 -16.77 -1.81
N GLU A 100 -11.27 -17.63 -2.61
CA GLU A 100 -9.82 -17.76 -2.63
C GLU A 100 -9.11 -16.53 -3.18
N ARG A 101 -9.78 -15.75 -4.05
CA ARG A 101 -9.26 -14.53 -4.67
C ARG A 101 -9.61 -13.24 -3.93
N ASP A 102 -10.27 -13.33 -2.77
CA ASP A 102 -10.49 -12.18 -1.89
C ASP A 102 -9.16 -11.77 -1.21
N PRO A 103 -8.63 -10.56 -1.46
CA PRO A 103 -7.42 -10.08 -0.80
C PRO A 103 -7.50 -10.08 0.73
N ARG A 104 -8.66 -9.72 1.30
CA ARG A 104 -8.85 -9.69 2.75
C ARG A 104 -8.87 -11.11 3.32
N GLY A 105 -9.52 -12.03 2.63
CA GLY A 105 -9.48 -13.46 2.91
C GLY A 105 -8.06 -14.05 2.86
N ILE A 106 -7.25 -13.70 1.86
CA ILE A 106 -5.83 -14.10 1.77
C ILE A 106 -5.05 -13.62 3.00
N ALA A 107 -5.23 -12.35 3.38
CA ALA A 107 -4.60 -11.77 4.57
C ALA A 107 -4.98 -12.52 5.86
N LYS A 108 -6.26 -12.89 6.03
CA LYS A 108 -6.72 -13.71 7.16
C LYS A 108 -6.07 -15.09 7.18
N ARG A 109 -6.01 -15.78 6.03
CA ARG A 109 -5.30 -17.06 5.92
C ARG A 109 -3.82 -16.93 6.26
N CYS A 110 -3.19 -15.81 5.94
CA CYS A 110 -1.79 -15.55 6.27
C CYS A 110 -1.55 -15.41 7.79
N GLU A 111 -2.43 -14.71 8.51
CA GLU A 111 -2.38 -14.63 9.98
C GLU A 111 -2.59 -16.00 10.63
N GLU A 112 -3.53 -16.81 10.12
CA GLU A 112 -3.75 -18.18 10.61
C GLU A 112 -2.57 -19.10 10.28
N TYR A 113 -1.97 -18.95 9.11
CA TYR A 113 -0.77 -19.70 8.74
C TYR A 113 0.38 -19.40 9.71
N LEU A 114 0.66 -18.13 10.02
CA LEU A 114 1.66 -17.73 11.02
C LEU A 114 1.45 -18.49 12.35
N LYS A 115 0.22 -18.49 12.88
CA LYS A 115 -0.12 -19.22 14.12
C LYS A 115 0.17 -20.72 13.99
N SER A 116 -0.24 -21.33 12.87
CA SER A 116 -0.03 -22.75 12.59
C SER A 116 1.46 -23.15 12.53
N THR A 117 2.35 -22.24 12.13
CA THR A 117 3.80 -22.51 12.08
C THR A 117 4.45 -22.59 13.47
N GLY A 118 3.80 -22.02 14.50
CA GLY A 118 4.37 -21.86 15.83
C GLY A 118 5.50 -20.83 15.94
N ILE A 119 5.82 -20.09 14.87
CA ILE A 119 6.83 -19.02 14.86
C ILE A 119 6.37 -17.81 15.69
N GLY A 120 5.09 -17.47 15.60
CA GLY A 120 4.44 -16.41 16.36
C GLY A 120 2.93 -16.57 16.35
N ASP A 121 2.25 -15.75 17.15
CA ASP A 121 0.77 -15.70 17.21
C ASP A 121 0.21 -14.45 16.53
N THR A 122 1.03 -13.41 16.40
CA THR A 122 0.61 -12.09 15.93
C THR A 122 1.72 -11.48 15.07
N VAL A 123 1.36 -10.96 13.91
CA VAL A 123 2.20 -10.08 13.10
C VAL A 123 1.71 -8.65 13.29
N PHE A 124 2.64 -7.71 13.44
CA PHE A 124 2.34 -6.28 13.45
C PHE A 124 2.90 -5.61 12.21
N VAL A 125 2.09 -4.78 11.57
CA VAL A 125 2.40 -4.07 10.34
C VAL A 125 2.15 -2.56 10.53
N GLY A 126 3.12 -1.74 10.13
CA GLY A 126 3.04 -0.28 10.15
C GLY A 126 3.52 0.30 8.80
N PRO A 127 2.63 0.52 7.83
CA PRO A 127 2.94 1.14 6.56
C PRO A 127 2.94 2.67 6.66
N GLU A 128 3.86 3.32 5.96
CA GLU A 128 3.93 4.78 5.79
C GLU A 128 3.64 5.13 4.32
N PRO A 129 2.36 5.19 3.88
CA PRO A 129 2.02 5.51 2.50
C PRO A 129 2.13 7.02 2.25
N GLU A 130 3.17 7.42 1.53
CA GLU A 130 3.32 8.79 1.05
C GLU A 130 2.30 9.10 -0.06
N PHE A 131 1.93 10.36 -0.23
CA PHE A 131 0.97 10.80 -1.25
C PHE A 131 1.27 12.22 -1.74
N PHE A 132 0.66 12.60 -2.86
CA PHE A 132 0.69 13.97 -3.37
C PHE A 132 -0.70 14.60 -3.27
N VAL A 133 -0.74 15.91 -3.05
CA VAL A 133 -1.93 16.76 -3.18
C VAL A 133 -1.66 17.80 -4.25
N PHE A 134 -2.42 17.76 -5.34
CA PHE A 134 -2.33 18.70 -6.45
C PHE A 134 -3.59 19.56 -6.53
N ASP A 135 -3.48 20.73 -7.15
CA ASP A 135 -4.63 21.60 -7.41
C ASP A 135 -5.41 21.14 -8.64
N GLU A 136 -4.72 20.65 -9.68
CA GLU A 136 -5.37 20.16 -10.89
C GLU A 136 -4.51 19.09 -11.60
N VAL A 137 -5.17 18.09 -12.17
CA VAL A 137 -4.55 17.07 -13.03
C VAL A 137 -5.36 16.91 -14.32
N LYS A 138 -4.69 16.96 -15.46
CA LYS A 138 -5.26 16.70 -16.80
C LYS A 138 -4.51 15.57 -17.47
N PHE A 139 -5.19 14.62 -18.09
CA PHE A 139 -4.56 13.56 -18.85
C PHE A 139 -5.41 13.11 -20.04
N LYS A 140 -4.77 12.52 -21.05
CA LYS A 140 -5.40 11.95 -22.24
C LYS A 140 -4.58 10.76 -22.74
N SER A 141 -5.25 9.72 -23.21
CA SER A 141 -4.61 8.56 -23.84
C SER A 141 -5.61 7.92 -24.81
N ASP A 142 -5.62 8.39 -26.05
CA ASP A 142 -6.48 7.88 -27.12
C ASP A 142 -5.76 7.92 -28.47
N ILE A 143 -6.48 7.60 -29.56
CA ILE A 143 -5.91 7.54 -30.92
C ILE A 143 -5.30 8.88 -31.39
N SER A 144 -5.70 10.00 -30.79
CA SER A 144 -5.12 11.32 -31.12
C SER A 144 -3.88 11.69 -30.30
N GLY A 145 -3.49 10.86 -29.32
CA GLY A 145 -2.23 10.99 -28.60
C GLY A 145 -2.31 10.76 -27.09
N SER A 146 -1.17 10.93 -26.42
CA SER A 146 -1.01 10.88 -24.96
C SER A 146 -0.51 12.21 -24.40
N MET A 147 -1.03 12.61 -23.24
CA MET A 147 -0.49 13.71 -22.45
C MET A 147 -0.91 13.56 -20.99
N PHE A 148 -0.14 14.17 -20.10
CA PHE A 148 -0.61 14.52 -18.77
C PHE A 148 0.00 15.86 -18.37
N LYS A 149 -0.69 16.60 -17.51
CA LYS A 149 -0.24 17.87 -16.95
C LYS A 149 -0.75 17.98 -15.52
N ILE A 150 0.16 18.30 -14.61
CA ILE A 150 -0.13 18.56 -13.21
C ILE A 150 0.01 20.06 -12.97
N PHE A 151 -0.87 20.62 -12.16
CA PHE A 151 -0.77 21.96 -11.65
C PHE A 151 -0.86 21.92 -10.12
N SER A 152 0.06 22.64 -9.49
CA SER A 152 0.13 22.83 -8.04
C SER A 152 0.71 24.22 -7.78
N GLU A 153 0.03 25.05 -7.00
CA GLU A 153 0.45 26.42 -6.70
C GLU A 153 1.84 26.44 -6.05
N GLN A 154 2.13 25.46 -5.18
CA GLN A 154 3.43 25.29 -4.52
C GLN A 154 4.53 24.68 -5.40
N ALA A 155 4.23 24.31 -6.65
CA ALA A 155 5.23 23.69 -7.51
C ALA A 155 6.41 24.62 -7.85
N SER A 156 7.61 24.08 -7.87
CA SER A 156 8.84 24.83 -8.16
C SER A 156 8.87 25.48 -9.55
N TRP A 157 8.06 25.00 -10.49
CA TRP A 157 7.94 25.56 -11.85
C TRP A 157 6.91 26.69 -11.98
N ASN A 158 6.21 27.06 -10.89
CA ASN A 158 5.21 28.12 -10.87
C ASN A 158 5.71 29.42 -10.21
N THR A 159 7.03 29.65 -10.22
CA THR A 159 7.64 30.84 -9.59
C THR A 159 7.24 32.15 -10.26
N ASP A 160 6.93 32.13 -11.55
CA ASP A 160 6.46 33.26 -12.37
C ASP A 160 4.98 33.16 -12.74
N GLY A 161 4.22 32.23 -12.14
CA GLY A 161 2.81 32.04 -12.42
C GLY A 161 1.94 33.23 -12.03
N ASP A 162 0.94 33.53 -12.86
CA ASP A 162 -0.11 34.53 -12.58
C ASP A 162 -1.30 33.87 -11.87
N PHE A 163 -1.57 34.31 -10.64
CA PHE A 163 -2.66 33.81 -9.80
C PHE A 163 -3.64 34.94 -9.50
N GLU A 164 -4.93 34.63 -9.37
CA GLU A 164 -5.99 35.61 -9.07
C GLU A 164 -5.70 36.41 -7.79
N THR A 165 -5.13 35.74 -6.77
CA THR A 165 -4.76 36.35 -5.49
C THR A 165 -3.34 36.93 -5.48
N GLY A 166 -2.62 36.86 -6.60
CA GLY A 166 -1.23 37.25 -6.79
C GLY A 166 -0.21 36.20 -6.36
N ASN A 167 0.97 36.17 -7.00
CA ASN A 167 2.03 35.21 -6.71
C ASN A 167 2.77 35.56 -5.40
N LYS A 168 2.69 34.69 -4.39
CA LYS A 168 3.27 34.92 -3.05
C LYS A 168 4.74 34.48 -2.92
N GLY A 169 5.29 33.76 -3.90
CA GLY A 169 6.71 33.39 -3.96
C GLY A 169 7.17 32.23 -3.05
N HIS A 170 6.51 31.96 -1.93
CA HIS A 170 6.93 30.94 -0.96
C HIS A 170 6.65 29.51 -1.44
N ARG A 171 7.68 28.81 -1.95
CA ARG A 171 7.56 27.46 -2.52
C ARG A 171 8.75 26.58 -2.19
N PRO A 172 8.56 25.26 -1.98
CA PRO A 172 9.66 24.32 -1.92
C PRO A 172 10.31 24.16 -3.31
N GLY A 173 11.65 24.16 -3.34
CA GLY A 173 12.39 23.77 -4.54
C GLY A 173 12.26 22.26 -4.82
N VAL A 174 12.85 21.81 -5.92
CA VAL A 174 13.01 20.36 -6.20
C VAL A 174 13.76 19.71 -5.05
N LYS A 175 13.21 18.62 -4.49
CA LYS A 175 13.69 17.97 -3.26
C LYS A 175 13.77 18.89 -2.02
N GLY A 176 13.01 19.99 -2.02
CA GLY A 176 13.07 21.03 -1.00
C GLY A 176 11.86 21.08 -0.06
N GLY A 177 10.95 20.10 -0.13
CA GLY A 177 9.70 20.06 0.63
C GLY A 177 9.82 19.53 2.06
N TYR A 178 10.98 19.01 2.46
CA TYR A 178 11.09 18.30 3.74
C TYR A 178 11.06 19.25 4.95
N PHE A 179 9.92 19.30 5.64
CA PHE A 179 9.67 20.05 6.88
C PHE A 179 9.84 21.60 6.88
N PRO A 180 9.65 22.35 5.78
CA PRO A 180 9.57 23.80 5.91
C PRO A 180 8.27 24.17 6.65
N VAL A 181 8.29 25.25 7.41
CA VAL A 181 7.08 25.79 8.04
C VAL A 181 6.25 26.59 7.03
N PRO A 182 4.94 26.79 7.27
CA PRO A 182 4.15 27.77 6.52
C PRO A 182 4.83 29.16 6.53
N PRO A 183 4.76 29.94 5.44
CA PRO A 183 3.91 29.74 4.25
C PRO A 183 4.57 28.94 3.11
N VAL A 184 5.71 28.27 3.33
CA VAL A 184 6.31 27.38 2.30
C VAL A 184 5.57 26.05 2.22
N ASP A 185 5.15 25.50 3.35
CA ASP A 185 4.26 24.34 3.44
C ASP A 185 2.81 24.78 3.28
N HIS A 186 2.22 24.48 2.11
CA HIS A 186 0.84 24.87 1.76
C HIS A 186 -0.18 23.86 2.26
N ASP A 187 0.25 22.63 2.54
CA ASP A 187 -0.63 21.50 2.84
C ASP A 187 -0.83 21.27 4.35
N HIS A 188 -0.33 22.17 5.20
CA HIS A 188 -0.43 22.01 6.65
C HIS A 188 -1.87 21.79 7.13
N GLU A 189 -2.78 22.69 6.76
CA GLU A 189 -4.19 22.64 7.18
C GLU A 189 -4.94 21.46 6.55
N VAL A 190 -4.67 21.13 5.28
CA VAL A 190 -5.32 19.98 4.64
C VAL A 190 -4.85 18.67 5.27
N ARG A 191 -3.57 18.54 5.64
CA ARG A 191 -3.07 17.39 6.42
C ARG A 191 -3.73 17.30 7.80
N THR A 192 -3.92 18.42 8.50
CA THR A 192 -4.63 18.43 9.79
C THR A 192 -6.08 17.96 9.64
N ALA A 193 -6.80 18.41 8.61
CA ALA A 193 -8.16 17.94 8.33
C ALA A 193 -8.20 16.44 7.98
N MET A 194 -7.21 15.94 7.23
CA MET A 194 -7.05 14.50 6.95
C MET A 194 -6.86 13.70 8.26
N CYS A 195 -5.99 14.17 9.16
CA CYS A 195 -5.79 13.53 10.46
C CYS A 195 -7.07 13.47 11.29
N ASN A 196 -7.81 14.59 11.38
CA ASN A 196 -9.07 14.62 12.13
C ASN A 196 -10.10 13.62 11.59
N ALA A 197 -10.29 13.56 10.27
CA ALA A 197 -11.19 12.59 9.65
C ALA A 197 -10.75 11.13 9.89
N MET A 198 -9.44 10.86 9.86
CA MET A 198 -8.90 9.55 10.18
C MET A 198 -9.16 9.17 11.65
N GLU A 199 -8.99 10.09 12.60
CA GLU A 199 -9.29 9.86 14.01
C GLU A 199 -10.79 9.61 14.26
N GLU A 200 -11.67 10.36 13.58
CA GLU A 200 -13.12 10.11 13.60
C GLU A 200 -13.48 8.71 13.08
N MET A 201 -12.69 8.18 12.14
CA MET A 201 -12.81 6.81 11.64
C MET A 201 -12.00 5.78 12.45
N GLY A 202 -11.42 6.17 13.58
CA GLY A 202 -10.78 5.26 14.54
C GLY A 202 -9.30 4.96 14.31
N LEU A 203 -8.62 5.65 13.40
CA LEU A 203 -7.17 5.54 13.25
C LEU A 203 -6.46 6.32 14.36
N THR A 204 -5.29 5.82 14.81
CA THR A 204 -4.45 6.53 15.78
C THR A 204 -3.30 7.21 15.04
N ILE A 205 -3.36 8.54 14.95
CA ILE A 205 -2.35 9.36 14.27
C ILE A 205 -1.13 9.56 15.16
N GLU A 206 0.06 9.37 14.60
CA GLU A 206 1.33 9.63 15.29
C GLU A 206 1.96 10.96 14.85
N VAL A 207 1.92 11.26 13.55
CA VAL A 207 2.55 12.45 12.96
C VAL A 207 1.96 12.76 11.58
N HIS A 208 2.04 14.02 11.14
CA HIS A 208 1.87 14.38 9.73
C HIS A 208 2.93 15.38 9.31
N HIS A 209 3.38 15.32 8.06
CA HIS A 209 4.38 16.23 7.53
C HIS A 209 4.37 16.34 6.01
N HIS A 210 4.97 17.43 5.52
CA HIS A 210 5.34 17.56 4.13
C HIS A 210 6.60 16.71 3.85
N GLU A 211 6.57 15.99 2.73
CA GLU A 211 7.64 15.11 2.27
C GLU A 211 8.63 15.83 1.34
N VAL A 212 9.59 15.11 0.77
CA VAL A 212 10.75 15.71 0.09
C VAL A 212 10.42 16.48 -1.20
N ALA A 213 9.52 15.97 -2.04
CA ALA A 213 9.30 16.53 -3.38
C ALA A 213 8.56 17.87 -3.37
N THR A 214 8.81 18.69 -4.40
CA THR A 214 7.99 19.87 -4.67
C THR A 214 6.55 19.48 -5.06
N ALA A 215 5.68 20.49 -5.18
CA ALA A 215 4.31 20.35 -5.69
C ALA A 215 3.34 19.54 -4.80
N GLY A 216 3.67 19.32 -3.52
CA GLY A 216 2.72 18.84 -2.50
C GLY A 216 2.85 17.37 -2.13
N GLN A 217 4.06 16.86 -1.88
CA GLN A 217 4.24 15.52 -1.32
C GLN A 217 4.01 15.54 0.20
N ASN A 218 3.34 14.52 0.73
CA ASN A 218 2.89 14.47 2.11
C ASN A 218 2.96 13.03 2.65
N GLU A 219 3.05 12.91 3.98
CA GLU A 219 2.93 11.65 4.72
C GLU A 219 2.14 11.88 6.02
N ILE A 220 1.36 10.87 6.41
CA ILE A 220 0.68 10.78 7.70
C ILE A 220 1.05 9.44 8.33
N GLY A 221 1.75 9.48 9.46
CA GLY A 221 2.12 8.32 10.23
C GLY A 221 0.96 7.85 11.12
N VAL A 222 0.64 6.56 11.03
CA VAL A 222 -0.47 5.91 11.77
C VAL A 222 0.08 4.70 12.53
N LEU A 223 -0.29 4.59 13.81
CA LEU A 223 0.18 3.51 14.70
C LEU A 223 -0.04 2.13 14.07
N PHE A 224 0.95 1.23 14.14
CA PHE A 224 0.85 -0.14 13.60
C PHE A 224 -0.37 -0.93 14.13
N ASN A 225 -0.79 -1.96 13.40
CA ASN A 225 -1.83 -2.90 13.83
C ASN A 225 -1.54 -4.32 13.32
N THR A 226 -2.42 -5.30 13.56
CA THR A 226 -2.32 -6.64 12.95
C THR A 226 -2.50 -6.55 11.43
N LEU A 227 -2.12 -7.59 10.71
CA LEU A 227 -2.01 -7.56 9.25
C LEU A 227 -3.34 -7.23 8.57
N VAL A 228 -4.43 -7.90 8.97
CA VAL A 228 -5.76 -7.67 8.38
C VAL A 228 -6.29 -6.29 8.77
N ALA A 229 -6.25 -5.97 10.07
CA ALA A 229 -6.73 -4.68 10.58
C ALA A 229 -5.98 -3.51 9.96
N LYS A 230 -4.66 -3.64 9.78
CA LYS A 230 -3.86 -2.61 9.13
C LYS A 230 -4.19 -2.49 7.63
N GLY A 231 -4.55 -3.58 6.96
CA GLY A 231 -5.08 -3.54 5.59
C GLY A 231 -6.36 -2.71 5.50
N ASP A 232 -7.30 -2.93 6.43
CA ASP A 232 -8.55 -2.15 6.54
C ASP A 232 -8.26 -0.65 6.83
N GLU A 233 -7.32 -0.35 7.72
CA GLU A 233 -6.91 1.01 8.06
C GLU A 233 -6.23 1.75 6.90
N VAL A 234 -5.43 1.06 6.07
CA VAL A 234 -4.83 1.71 4.87
C VAL A 234 -5.90 2.10 3.86
N GLN A 235 -6.95 1.31 3.69
CA GLN A 235 -8.08 1.68 2.84
C GLN A 235 -8.80 2.92 3.41
N THR A 236 -8.98 2.97 4.73
CA THR A 236 -9.56 4.12 5.45
C THR A 236 -8.70 5.38 5.31
N LEU A 237 -7.38 5.26 5.46
CA LEU A 237 -6.43 6.36 5.26
C LEU A 237 -6.55 6.92 3.85
N LYS A 238 -6.49 6.07 2.82
CA LYS A 238 -6.64 6.49 1.42
C LYS A 238 -7.99 7.16 1.17
N TYR A 239 -9.06 6.64 1.77
CA TYR A 239 -10.40 7.22 1.67
C TYR A 239 -10.45 8.62 2.28
N CYS A 240 -9.92 8.82 3.50
CA CYS A 240 -9.87 10.14 4.14
C CYS A 240 -9.04 11.15 3.33
N VAL A 241 -7.85 10.75 2.85
CA VAL A 241 -6.99 11.61 2.03
C VAL A 241 -7.70 12.08 0.76
N HIS A 242 -8.38 11.19 0.03
CA HIS A 242 -9.07 11.57 -1.19
C HIS A 242 -10.26 12.51 -0.93
N ASN A 243 -11.12 12.20 0.06
CA ASN A 243 -12.31 13.01 0.31
C ASN A 243 -11.98 14.37 0.93
N VAL A 244 -10.98 14.44 1.82
CA VAL A 244 -10.55 15.73 2.36
C VAL A 244 -9.88 16.58 1.28
N ALA A 245 -9.05 16.00 0.42
CA ALA A 245 -8.49 16.74 -0.71
C ALA A 245 -9.59 17.31 -1.63
N ASP A 246 -10.60 16.50 -1.97
CA ASP A 246 -11.74 16.92 -2.79
C ASP A 246 -12.54 18.06 -2.12
N ALA A 247 -12.82 17.94 -0.81
CA ALA A 247 -13.50 18.98 -0.03
C ALA A 247 -12.72 20.31 0.03
N PHE A 248 -11.40 20.27 -0.11
CA PHE A 248 -10.52 21.44 -0.21
C PHE A 248 -10.36 21.96 -1.65
N GLY A 249 -11.07 21.38 -2.63
CA GLY A 249 -10.97 21.75 -4.04
C GLY A 249 -9.65 21.29 -4.68
N LYS A 250 -9.04 20.23 -4.16
CA LYS A 250 -7.77 19.65 -4.60
C LYS A 250 -7.98 18.19 -5.02
N THR A 251 -6.94 17.56 -5.55
CA THR A 251 -6.93 16.14 -5.90
C THR A 251 -5.69 15.47 -5.32
N ALA A 252 -5.89 14.42 -4.53
CA ALA A 252 -4.80 13.63 -3.98
C ALA A 252 -4.49 12.40 -4.85
N THR A 253 -3.24 11.93 -4.81
CA THR A 253 -2.83 10.68 -5.46
C THR A 253 -1.75 9.95 -4.66
N PHE A 254 -1.88 8.64 -4.62
CA PHE A 254 -0.94 7.69 -4.02
C PHE A 254 -0.02 7.04 -5.08
N MET A 255 -0.01 7.58 -6.31
CA MET A 255 0.82 7.04 -7.39
C MET A 255 2.31 7.05 -7.01
N PRO A 256 3.08 5.99 -7.31
CA PRO A 256 4.50 5.91 -6.93
C PRO A 256 5.37 7.01 -7.50
N LYS A 257 5.08 7.49 -8.71
CA LYS A 257 5.87 8.51 -9.40
C LYS A 257 5.00 9.44 -10.25
N PRO A 258 4.38 10.47 -9.64
CA PRO A 258 3.63 11.47 -10.40
C PRO A 258 4.53 12.51 -11.06
N LEU A 259 5.73 12.76 -10.51
CA LEU A 259 6.68 13.77 -11.00
C LEU A 259 8.00 13.12 -11.44
N TYR A 260 8.45 13.46 -12.64
CA TYR A 260 9.80 13.12 -13.09
C TYR A 260 10.82 14.08 -12.48
N GLY A 261 11.98 13.56 -12.04
CA GLY A 261 13.08 14.39 -11.54
C GLY A 261 13.00 14.83 -10.08
N ASP A 262 11.97 14.42 -9.33
CA ASP A 262 11.86 14.64 -7.88
C ASP A 262 11.52 13.32 -7.14
N ASN A 263 11.40 13.32 -5.81
CA ASN A 263 11.02 12.13 -5.04
C ASN A 263 9.62 11.60 -5.46
N GLY A 264 9.38 10.31 -5.20
CA GLY A 264 8.11 9.64 -5.49
C GLY A 264 7.58 8.93 -4.26
N SER A 265 6.29 8.60 -4.24
CA SER A 265 5.59 8.05 -3.08
C SER A 265 5.98 6.60 -2.77
N GLY A 266 6.59 6.39 -1.62
CA GLY A 266 6.80 5.07 -1.02
C GLY A 266 5.65 4.60 -0.14
N MET A 267 5.65 3.30 0.19
CA MET A 267 4.90 2.74 1.31
C MET A 267 5.88 1.97 2.18
N HIS A 268 6.59 2.63 3.09
CA HIS A 268 7.58 1.94 3.93
C HIS A 268 6.84 1.02 4.91
N VAL A 269 7.04 -0.29 4.78
CA VAL A 269 6.31 -1.29 5.57
C VAL A 269 7.16 -1.75 6.73
N HIS A 270 6.82 -1.29 7.93
CA HIS A 270 7.39 -1.80 9.16
C HIS A 270 6.75 -3.15 9.54
N MET A 271 7.56 -4.14 9.92
CA MET A 271 7.06 -5.45 10.35
C MET A 271 7.78 -6.00 11.58
N SER A 272 7.01 -6.65 12.45
CA SER A 272 7.52 -7.48 13.55
C SER A 272 6.56 -8.62 13.85
N ILE A 273 7.08 -9.72 14.43
CA ILE A 273 6.27 -10.85 14.88
C ILE A 273 6.33 -10.91 16.40
N SER A 274 5.19 -11.21 17.02
CA SER A 274 5.09 -11.50 18.44
C SER A 274 4.70 -12.95 18.68
N LYS A 275 5.17 -13.48 19.81
CA LYS A 275 4.76 -14.77 20.38
C LYS A 275 4.59 -14.61 21.89
N ASP A 276 3.42 -14.97 22.40
CA ASP A 276 3.05 -14.89 23.82
C ASP A 276 3.33 -13.50 24.41
N GLY A 277 3.03 -12.45 23.63
CA GLY A 277 3.25 -11.04 23.99
C GLY A 277 4.70 -10.57 23.99
N LYS A 278 5.64 -11.38 23.49
CA LYS A 278 7.06 -11.02 23.34
C LYS A 278 7.38 -10.80 21.86
N ASN A 279 8.12 -9.75 21.54
CA ASN A 279 8.57 -9.47 20.18
C ASN A 279 9.71 -10.43 19.82
N THR A 280 9.50 -11.28 18.80
CA THR A 280 10.46 -12.31 18.38
C THR A 280 11.61 -11.74 17.57
N PHE A 281 11.50 -10.48 17.10
CA PHE A 281 12.56 -9.82 16.32
C PHE A 281 13.61 -9.17 17.22
N ALA A 282 13.35 -9.01 18.51
CA ALA A 282 14.32 -8.48 19.46
C ALA A 282 15.35 -9.54 19.85
N GLY A 283 16.63 -9.17 19.78
CA GLY A 283 17.74 -10.05 20.17
C GLY A 283 19.03 -9.28 20.43
N GLU A 284 20.15 -10.00 20.46
CA GLU A 284 21.49 -9.46 20.74
C GLU A 284 22.37 -9.34 19.48
N GLY A 285 21.82 -9.65 18.30
CA GLY A 285 22.52 -9.60 17.02
C GLY A 285 22.64 -8.18 16.46
N TYR A 286 22.91 -8.09 15.15
CA TYR A 286 23.12 -6.82 14.46
C TYR A 286 21.98 -5.83 14.71
N SER A 287 22.33 -4.63 15.19
CA SER A 287 21.36 -3.59 15.56
C SER A 287 20.28 -4.06 16.56
N GLY A 288 20.54 -5.06 17.40
CA GLY A 288 19.59 -5.59 18.38
C GLY A 288 18.50 -6.49 17.79
N LEU A 289 18.76 -7.09 16.63
CA LEU A 289 17.91 -8.11 16.01
C LEU A 289 18.19 -9.51 16.56
N SER A 290 17.18 -10.37 16.54
CA SER A 290 17.33 -11.81 16.73
C SER A 290 17.69 -12.53 15.43
N ASP A 291 18.14 -13.78 15.53
CA ASP A 291 18.31 -14.66 14.36
C ASP A 291 16.99 -14.84 13.59
N THR A 292 15.85 -14.88 14.30
CA THR A 292 14.52 -14.93 13.67
C THR A 292 14.29 -13.73 12.76
N ALA A 293 14.63 -12.52 13.21
CA ALA A 293 14.52 -11.34 12.37
C ALA A 293 15.50 -11.38 11.19
N LEU A 294 16.74 -11.83 11.39
CA LEU A 294 17.70 -11.97 10.30
C LEU A 294 17.20 -12.96 9.24
N PHE A 295 16.67 -14.12 9.65
CA PHE A 295 16.09 -15.07 8.72
C PHE A 295 14.85 -14.54 8.00
N PHE A 296 14.02 -13.76 8.69
CA PHE A 296 12.90 -13.06 8.06
C PHE A 296 13.36 -12.11 6.95
N ILE A 297 14.41 -11.32 7.21
CA ILE A 297 15.06 -10.44 6.22
C ILE A 297 15.61 -11.28 5.05
N GLY A 298 16.26 -12.41 5.33
CA GLY A 298 16.81 -13.28 4.29
C GLY A 298 15.74 -13.85 3.36
N GLY A 299 14.56 -14.18 3.89
CA GLY A 299 13.39 -14.56 3.10
C GLY A 299 12.93 -13.44 2.15
N ILE A 300 12.81 -12.21 2.67
CA ILE A 300 12.44 -11.04 1.83
C ILE A 300 13.48 -10.77 0.74
N ILE A 301 14.78 -10.86 1.04
CA ILE A 301 15.84 -10.66 0.04
C ILE A 301 15.79 -11.75 -1.03
N LYS A 302 15.66 -13.03 -0.62
CA LYS A 302 15.59 -14.17 -1.55
C LYS A 302 14.43 -14.02 -2.54
N HIS A 303 13.27 -13.63 -2.05
CA HIS A 303 12.03 -13.54 -2.84
C HIS A 303 11.76 -12.13 -3.39
N GLY A 304 12.70 -11.19 -3.27
CA GLY A 304 12.48 -9.75 -3.52
C GLY A 304 11.91 -9.44 -4.90
N LYS A 305 12.35 -10.16 -5.94
CA LYS A 305 11.83 -9.99 -7.31
C LYS A 305 10.38 -10.46 -7.47
N ALA A 306 10.04 -11.62 -6.92
CA ALA A 306 8.65 -12.11 -6.91
C ALA A 306 7.75 -11.20 -6.06
N LEU A 307 8.25 -10.69 -4.93
CA LEU A 307 7.54 -9.74 -4.08
C LEU A 307 7.16 -8.47 -4.83
N ASN A 308 8.01 -7.96 -5.74
CA ASN A 308 7.70 -6.74 -6.51
C ASN A 308 6.39 -6.85 -7.29
N ALA A 309 5.93 -8.05 -7.66
CA ALA A 309 4.65 -8.21 -8.33
C ALA A 309 3.46 -7.79 -7.45
N PHE A 310 3.55 -7.91 -6.12
CA PHE A 310 2.50 -7.50 -5.17
C PHE A 310 2.82 -6.19 -4.45
N THR A 311 4.10 -5.90 -4.17
CA THR A 311 4.53 -4.69 -3.44
C THR A 311 4.72 -3.49 -4.35
N ASN A 312 4.90 -3.70 -5.66
CA ASN A 312 5.14 -2.68 -6.68
C ASN A 312 4.31 -2.95 -7.95
N PRO A 313 2.98 -3.12 -7.84
CA PRO A 313 2.19 -3.82 -8.84
C PRO A 313 1.75 -2.96 -10.03
N SER A 314 2.45 -1.85 -10.30
CA SER A 314 2.10 -0.91 -11.36
C SER A 314 3.31 -0.62 -12.25
N THR A 315 3.08 -0.28 -13.51
CA THR A 315 4.17 0.19 -14.38
C THR A 315 4.77 1.51 -13.89
N ASN A 316 4.03 2.30 -13.10
CA ASN A 316 4.49 3.55 -12.50
C ASN A 316 5.43 3.31 -11.30
N SER A 317 5.29 2.17 -10.60
CA SER A 317 6.18 1.73 -9.52
C SER A 317 7.66 1.70 -9.96
N TYR A 318 7.91 1.22 -11.18
CA TYR A 318 9.26 1.12 -11.75
C TYR A 318 9.79 2.44 -12.31
N LYS A 319 8.98 3.52 -12.27
CA LYS A 319 9.47 4.90 -12.46
C LYS A 319 9.94 5.51 -11.14
N ARG A 320 9.51 4.96 -9.99
CA ARG A 320 10.02 5.30 -8.66
C ARG A 320 11.29 4.53 -8.35
N LEU A 321 11.32 3.21 -8.60
CA LEU A 321 12.46 2.32 -8.33
C LEU A 321 13.63 2.52 -9.31
N VAL A 322 14.18 3.72 -9.32
CA VAL A 322 15.39 4.11 -10.08
C VAL A 322 16.41 4.74 -9.13
N PRO A 323 17.72 4.58 -9.35
CA PRO A 323 18.74 5.20 -8.50
C PRO A 323 18.59 6.73 -8.37
N GLY A 324 18.92 7.30 -7.20
CA GLY A 324 19.09 8.75 -7.00
C GLY A 324 17.95 9.54 -6.32
N PHE A 325 16.85 8.89 -5.92
CA PHE A 325 15.68 9.55 -5.30
C PHE A 325 15.24 8.89 -3.98
N GLU A 326 16.20 8.41 -3.17
CA GLU A 326 15.94 7.61 -1.96
C GLU A 326 15.15 6.30 -2.19
N ALA A 327 14.88 5.95 -3.44
CA ALA A 327 14.26 4.68 -3.81
C ALA A 327 15.28 3.53 -3.65
N PRO A 328 14.90 2.45 -2.94
CA PRO A 328 15.81 1.35 -2.70
C PRO A 328 15.76 0.33 -3.83
N VAL A 329 16.82 0.27 -4.63
CA VAL A 329 16.94 -0.70 -5.74
C VAL A 329 17.73 -1.94 -5.38
N MET A 330 18.58 -1.85 -4.35
CA MET A 330 19.45 -2.94 -3.89
C MET A 330 18.83 -3.67 -2.71
N LEU A 331 18.56 -4.98 -2.90
CA LEU A 331 18.06 -5.91 -1.89
C LEU A 331 19.16 -6.24 -0.88
N ALA A 332 19.47 -5.25 -0.06
CA ALA A 332 20.36 -5.33 1.09
C ALA A 332 19.63 -4.84 2.34
N TYR A 333 20.21 -5.16 3.50
CA TYR A 333 19.74 -4.65 4.78
C TYR A 333 20.84 -3.85 5.49
N SER A 334 20.43 -2.81 6.23
CA SER A 334 21.36 -2.00 7.02
C SER A 334 20.65 -1.23 8.13
N ALA A 335 21.38 -0.97 9.22
CA ALA A 335 20.96 -0.04 10.24
C ALA A 335 21.12 1.40 9.71
N ARG A 336 20.06 2.20 9.82
CA ARG A 336 20.03 3.65 9.50
C ARG A 336 20.23 4.03 8.02
N ASN A 337 20.79 3.17 7.18
CA ASN A 337 21.01 3.48 5.77
C ASN A 337 19.68 3.49 4.98
N ARG A 338 19.36 4.65 4.40
CA ARG A 338 18.16 4.85 3.58
C ARG A 338 18.31 4.35 2.13
N SER A 339 19.52 3.99 1.67
CA SER A 339 19.70 3.43 0.32
C SER A 339 19.36 1.93 0.24
N ALA A 340 19.19 1.25 1.38
CA ALA A 340 18.91 -0.19 1.46
C ALA A 340 17.40 -0.49 1.37
N SER A 341 17.04 -1.59 0.70
CA SER A 341 15.66 -2.08 0.62
C SER A 341 15.06 -2.46 1.96
N ILE A 342 15.88 -2.93 2.90
CA ILE A 342 15.43 -3.29 4.24
C ILE A 342 16.21 -2.47 5.28
N ARG A 343 15.54 -1.49 5.88
CA ARG A 343 16.13 -0.67 6.94
C ARG A 343 15.80 -1.25 8.30
N ILE A 344 16.73 -1.11 9.24
CA ILE A 344 16.50 -1.41 10.65
C ILE A 344 16.43 -0.08 11.40
N PRO A 345 15.21 0.37 11.79
CA PRO A 345 15.04 1.60 12.52
C PRO A 345 15.81 1.58 13.84
N TYR A 346 16.36 2.73 14.22
CA TYR A 346 16.95 2.89 15.54
C TYR A 346 15.83 2.99 16.57
N VAL A 347 15.81 2.05 17.52
CA VAL A 347 14.86 2.06 18.63
C VAL A 347 15.59 1.76 19.94
N SER A 348 15.12 2.36 21.03
CA SER A 348 15.65 2.17 22.37
C SER A 348 15.03 0.98 23.10
N SER A 349 13.82 0.57 22.71
CA SER A 349 13.06 -0.49 23.36
C SER A 349 13.06 -1.78 22.54
N PRO A 350 13.33 -2.95 23.15
CA PRO A 350 13.15 -4.25 22.48
C PRO A 350 11.74 -4.46 21.93
N LYS A 351 10.71 -3.90 22.57
CA LYS A 351 9.32 -4.00 22.10
C LYS A 351 9.11 -3.34 20.73
N ALA A 352 9.84 -2.26 20.45
CA ALA A 352 9.73 -1.50 19.21
C ALA A 352 10.63 -2.04 18.08
N ARG A 353 11.37 -3.13 18.32
CA ARG A 353 12.30 -3.70 17.34
C ARG A 353 11.52 -4.26 16.15
N ARG A 354 11.89 -3.84 14.95
CA ARG A 354 11.19 -4.18 13.71
C ARG A 354 12.14 -4.03 12.53
N ILE A 355 11.73 -4.54 11.39
CA ILE A 355 12.34 -4.21 10.09
C ILE A 355 11.46 -3.19 9.37
N GLU A 356 12.00 -2.55 8.34
CA GLU A 356 11.30 -1.63 7.44
C GLU A 356 11.62 -2.01 5.99
N ALA A 357 10.65 -2.60 5.29
CA ALA A 357 10.76 -2.86 3.85
C ALA A 357 10.36 -1.58 3.10
N ARG A 358 11.30 -0.99 2.35
CA ARG A 358 11.15 0.36 1.77
C ARG A 358 10.80 0.39 0.28
N PHE A 359 10.97 -0.74 -0.39
CA PHE A 359 10.65 -0.87 -1.80
C PHE A 359 9.14 -0.84 -2.09
N PRO A 360 8.21 -1.30 -1.23
CA PRO A 360 6.78 -1.23 -1.54
C PRO A 360 6.31 0.20 -1.81
N ASP A 361 5.22 0.32 -2.57
CA ASP A 361 4.60 1.60 -2.86
C ASP A 361 3.07 1.55 -2.70
N PRO A 362 2.40 2.71 -2.58
CA PRO A 362 0.99 2.76 -2.26
C PRO A 362 0.06 2.31 -3.41
N ALA A 363 0.58 1.99 -4.61
CA ALA A 363 -0.21 1.34 -5.65
C ALA A 363 -0.53 -0.12 -5.30
N ALA A 364 0.17 -0.68 -4.31
CA ALA A 364 -0.11 -2.00 -3.79
C ALA A 364 -1.51 -2.13 -3.18
N ASN A 365 -2.13 -3.29 -3.42
CA ASN A 365 -3.21 -3.77 -2.57
C ASN A 365 -2.61 -4.06 -1.18
N PRO A 366 -3.03 -3.37 -0.10
CA PRO A 366 -2.36 -3.48 1.18
C PRO A 366 -2.41 -4.90 1.75
N TYR A 367 -3.54 -5.61 1.60
CA TYR A 367 -3.69 -6.98 2.08
C TYR A 367 -2.69 -7.93 1.40
N LEU A 368 -2.59 -7.85 0.06
CA LEU A 368 -1.67 -8.70 -0.71
C LEU A 368 -0.21 -8.33 -0.45
N CYS A 369 0.10 -7.04 -0.32
CA CYS A 369 1.45 -6.57 -0.01
C CYS A 369 1.93 -7.13 1.32
N PHE A 370 1.11 -7.01 2.38
CA PHE A 370 1.51 -7.45 3.71
C PHE A 370 1.55 -8.98 3.81
N ALA A 371 0.59 -9.67 3.21
CA ALA A 371 0.57 -11.12 3.15
C ALA A 371 1.80 -11.67 2.41
N ALA A 372 2.16 -11.11 1.25
CA ALA A 372 3.33 -11.55 0.49
C ALA A 372 4.64 -11.34 1.27
N LEU A 373 4.81 -10.17 1.92
CA LEU A 373 5.97 -9.88 2.76
C LEU A 373 6.06 -10.85 3.95
N LEU A 374 4.93 -11.14 4.61
CA LEU A 374 4.89 -12.11 5.71
C LEU A 374 5.25 -13.51 5.22
N MET A 375 4.66 -14.00 4.13
CA MET A 375 4.96 -15.32 3.58
C MET A 375 6.42 -15.48 3.19
N ALA A 376 7.03 -14.46 2.56
CA ALA A 376 8.45 -14.47 2.22
C ALA A 376 9.32 -14.54 3.48
N GLY A 377 9.00 -13.73 4.50
CA GLY A 377 9.74 -13.75 5.75
C GLY A 377 9.57 -15.06 6.54
N LEU A 378 8.40 -15.69 6.48
CA LEU A 378 8.17 -17.02 7.07
C LEU A 378 8.97 -18.11 6.37
N ASP A 379 9.06 -18.09 5.03
CA ASP A 379 9.95 -18.98 4.29
C ASP A 379 11.41 -18.83 4.75
N GLY A 380 11.84 -17.57 4.89
CA GLY A 380 13.12 -17.19 5.46
C GLY A 380 13.41 -17.87 6.80
N ILE A 381 12.48 -17.73 7.76
CA ILE A 381 12.60 -18.32 9.11
C ILE A 381 12.61 -19.85 9.06
N GLN A 382 11.68 -20.47 8.33
CA GLN A 382 11.55 -21.93 8.27
C GLN A 382 12.80 -22.59 7.65
N ASN A 383 13.37 -21.96 6.63
CA ASN A 383 14.55 -22.46 5.92
C ASN A 383 15.87 -21.89 6.46
N LYS A 384 15.82 -21.04 7.50
CA LYS A 384 17.00 -20.36 8.10
C LYS A 384 17.86 -19.63 7.06
N ILE A 385 17.23 -18.91 6.13
CA ILE A 385 17.91 -18.20 5.05
C ILE A 385 18.58 -16.95 5.64
N HIS A 386 19.91 -16.93 5.68
CA HIS A 386 20.64 -15.76 6.19
C HIS A 386 20.75 -14.66 5.12
N PRO A 387 20.55 -13.37 5.44
CA PRO A 387 20.56 -12.25 4.48
C PRO A 387 21.97 -11.81 4.04
N GLY A 388 23.01 -12.59 4.36
CA GLY A 388 24.41 -12.15 4.26
C GLY A 388 24.80 -11.07 5.28
N ASP A 389 25.94 -10.43 5.05
CA ASP A 389 26.44 -9.34 5.90
C ASP A 389 25.67 -8.04 5.64
N ALA A 390 25.53 -7.20 6.67
CA ALA A 390 24.85 -5.92 6.56
C ALA A 390 25.66 -4.93 5.67
N ALA A 391 24.94 -4.13 4.88
CA ALA A 391 25.56 -3.21 3.94
C ALA A 391 25.62 -1.77 4.48
N ASP A 392 26.62 -1.50 5.33
CA ASP A 392 26.74 -0.24 6.08
C ASP A 392 27.33 0.95 5.28
N LYS A 393 27.82 0.70 4.06
CA LYS A 393 28.26 1.78 3.14
C LYS A 393 27.04 2.39 2.43
N ASN A 394 27.14 3.67 2.01
CA ASN A 394 26.15 4.24 1.10
C ASN A 394 26.12 3.41 -0.19
N LEU A 395 24.99 2.78 -0.48
CA LEU A 395 24.91 1.82 -1.57
C LEU A 395 24.98 2.50 -2.94
N TYR A 396 24.58 3.78 -3.02
CA TYR A 396 24.62 4.55 -4.27
C TYR A 396 26.05 4.83 -4.76
N ASP A 397 27.04 4.78 -3.86
CA ASP A 397 28.44 5.10 -4.16
C ASP A 397 29.31 3.84 -4.26
N LEU A 398 28.72 2.65 -4.30
CA LEU A 398 29.48 1.40 -4.42
C LEU A 398 30.16 1.32 -5.80
N PRO A 399 31.41 0.81 -5.85
CA PRO A 399 32.04 0.45 -7.12
C PRO A 399 31.15 -0.55 -7.88
N PRO A 400 31.06 -0.48 -9.23
CA PRO A 400 30.21 -1.37 -10.02
C PRO A 400 30.40 -2.87 -9.71
N GLU A 401 31.65 -3.30 -9.49
CA GLU A 401 31.96 -4.69 -9.15
C GLU A 401 31.42 -5.14 -7.79
N GLU A 402 31.29 -4.24 -6.81
CA GLU A 402 30.65 -4.52 -5.51
C GLU A 402 29.12 -4.47 -5.65
N ALA A 403 28.59 -3.57 -6.48
CA ALA A 403 27.16 -3.42 -6.71
C ALA A 403 26.54 -4.62 -7.46
N ASP A 404 27.27 -5.21 -8.41
CA ASP A 404 26.82 -6.37 -9.19
C ASP A 404 26.64 -7.64 -8.33
N GLN A 405 27.22 -7.68 -7.14
CA GLN A 405 27.07 -8.79 -6.19
C GLN A 405 25.80 -8.69 -5.33
N ILE A 406 25.16 -7.51 -5.31
CA ILE A 406 23.96 -7.27 -4.50
C ILE A 406 22.73 -7.51 -5.37
N PRO A 407 21.82 -8.44 -5.00
CA PRO A 407 20.59 -8.63 -5.73
C PRO A 407 19.78 -7.33 -5.82
N GLN A 408 19.11 -7.13 -6.95
CA GLN A 408 18.29 -5.94 -7.17
C GLN A 408 16.81 -6.29 -7.29
N VAL A 409 15.95 -5.32 -6.97
CA VAL A 409 14.52 -5.37 -7.30
C VAL A 409 14.33 -5.40 -8.82
N CYS A 410 13.14 -5.78 -9.28
CA CYS A 410 12.81 -5.76 -10.70
C CYS A 410 12.86 -4.33 -11.28
N GLY A 411 13.28 -4.22 -12.53
CA GLY A 411 13.28 -2.96 -13.30
C GLY A 411 11.98 -2.70 -14.08
N SER A 412 11.05 -3.67 -14.11
CA SER A 412 9.76 -3.52 -14.79
C SER A 412 8.68 -4.42 -14.18
N LEU A 413 7.41 -4.07 -14.44
CA LEU A 413 6.28 -4.90 -14.04
C LEU A 413 6.31 -6.27 -14.73
N LYS A 414 6.75 -6.31 -15.99
CA LYS A 414 6.93 -7.56 -16.73
C LYS A 414 7.90 -8.50 -16.02
N GLU A 415 9.09 -8.01 -15.67
CA GLU A 415 10.10 -8.82 -14.97
C GLU A 415 9.57 -9.33 -13.62
N ALA A 416 8.82 -8.50 -12.90
CA ALA A 416 8.24 -8.92 -11.62
C ALA A 416 7.18 -10.01 -11.77
N LEU A 417 6.33 -9.96 -12.80
CA LEU A 417 5.36 -11.01 -13.10
C LEU A 417 6.05 -12.32 -13.51
N GLU A 418 7.08 -12.25 -14.35
CA GLU A 418 7.89 -13.42 -14.73
C GLU A 418 8.62 -14.02 -13.52
N SER A 419 9.12 -13.17 -12.62
CA SER A 419 9.77 -13.59 -11.37
C SER A 419 8.78 -14.22 -10.39
N LEU A 420 7.56 -13.68 -10.30
CA LEU A 420 6.47 -14.26 -9.51
C LEU A 420 6.11 -15.65 -10.04
N ASP A 421 5.93 -15.80 -11.36
CA ASP A 421 5.63 -17.10 -11.96
C ASP A 421 6.68 -18.16 -11.60
N ALA A 422 7.97 -17.78 -11.68
CA ALA A 422 9.10 -18.66 -11.40
C ALA A 422 9.34 -18.97 -9.92
N ASP A 423 8.86 -18.14 -8.98
CA ASP A 423 9.18 -18.23 -7.54
C ASP A 423 7.94 -18.02 -6.64
N ARG A 424 6.79 -18.59 -7.01
CA ARG A 424 5.53 -18.47 -6.25
C ARG A 424 5.35 -19.47 -5.10
N GLU A 425 6.19 -20.49 -4.99
CA GLU A 425 5.97 -21.62 -4.05
C GLU A 425 5.90 -21.16 -2.58
N PHE A 426 6.66 -20.13 -2.20
CA PHE A 426 6.63 -19.61 -0.84
C PHE A 426 5.26 -19.01 -0.46
N LEU A 427 4.50 -18.50 -1.43
CA LEU A 427 3.18 -17.90 -1.24
C LEU A 427 2.09 -18.96 -1.05
N THR A 428 2.23 -20.11 -1.70
CA THR A 428 1.19 -21.17 -1.70
C THR A 428 1.25 -22.08 -0.48
N LYS A 429 2.26 -21.92 0.37
CA LYS A 429 2.36 -22.65 1.64
C LYS A 429 1.14 -22.40 2.52
N GLY A 430 0.55 -23.48 3.03
CA GLY A 430 -0.64 -23.42 3.88
C GLY A 430 -1.90 -22.95 3.15
N ASP A 431 -1.92 -23.05 1.82
CA ASP A 431 -3.04 -22.62 0.96
C ASP A 431 -3.44 -21.13 1.18
N VAL A 432 -2.46 -20.31 1.57
CA VAL A 432 -2.67 -18.87 1.81
C VAL A 432 -3.00 -18.17 0.49
N PHE A 433 -2.08 -18.23 -0.46
CA PHE A 433 -2.31 -17.91 -1.87
C PHE A 433 -2.58 -19.20 -2.63
N THR A 434 -3.51 -19.18 -3.59
CA THR A 434 -3.71 -20.30 -4.50
C THR A 434 -3.08 -20.00 -5.86
N ASN A 435 -2.68 -21.03 -6.60
CA ASN A 435 -2.17 -20.83 -7.96
C ASN A 435 -3.22 -20.17 -8.85
N ASP A 436 -4.50 -20.52 -8.67
CA ASP A 436 -5.62 -19.91 -9.38
C ASP A 436 -5.69 -18.39 -9.14
N PHE A 437 -5.57 -17.94 -7.89
CA PHE A 437 -5.48 -16.50 -7.59
C PHE A 437 -4.27 -15.85 -8.25
N ILE A 438 -3.08 -16.47 -8.13
CA ILE A 438 -1.84 -15.90 -8.68
C ILE A 438 -1.92 -15.78 -10.20
N ASP A 439 -2.44 -16.79 -10.89
CA ASP A 439 -2.59 -16.78 -12.35
C ASP A 439 -3.58 -15.68 -12.80
N ALA A 440 -4.72 -15.56 -12.14
CA ALA A 440 -5.70 -14.50 -12.41
C ALA A 440 -5.14 -13.09 -12.14
N TYR A 441 -4.35 -12.95 -11.06
CA TYR A 441 -3.65 -11.71 -10.75
C TYR A 441 -2.65 -11.33 -11.84
N MET A 442 -1.83 -12.29 -12.28
CA MET A 442 -0.84 -12.06 -13.33
C MET A 442 -1.49 -11.70 -14.67
N GLU A 443 -2.58 -12.38 -15.06
CA GLU A 443 -3.31 -12.05 -16.28
C GLU A 443 -3.76 -10.58 -16.30
N LEU A 444 -4.37 -10.14 -15.19
CA LEU A 444 -4.80 -8.76 -15.01
C LEU A 444 -3.63 -7.75 -15.14
N LYS A 445 -2.49 -8.05 -14.51
CA LYS A 445 -1.31 -7.18 -14.52
C LYS A 445 -0.54 -7.21 -15.82
N HIS A 446 -0.52 -8.33 -16.54
CA HIS A 446 0.02 -8.42 -17.89
C HIS A 446 -0.78 -7.54 -18.85
N ALA A 447 -2.11 -7.48 -18.74
CA ALA A 447 -2.92 -6.60 -19.57
C ALA A 447 -2.57 -5.11 -19.34
N GLU A 448 -2.34 -4.71 -18.08
CA GLU A 448 -1.88 -3.35 -17.73
C GLU A 448 -0.48 -3.03 -18.29
N GLU A 449 0.47 -3.98 -18.14
CA GLU A 449 1.82 -3.87 -18.69
C GLU A 449 1.82 -3.69 -20.21
N ILE A 450 1.10 -4.58 -20.92
CA ILE A 450 1.02 -4.57 -22.38
C ILE A 450 0.42 -3.25 -22.86
N LYS A 451 -0.66 -2.79 -22.21
CA LYS A 451 -1.30 -1.53 -22.57
C LYS A 451 -0.34 -0.36 -22.48
N VAL A 452 0.46 -0.26 -21.42
CA VAL A 452 1.43 0.84 -21.26
C VAL A 452 2.60 0.70 -22.22
N ARG A 453 3.14 -0.52 -22.40
CA ARG A 453 4.29 -0.78 -23.29
C ARG A 453 3.97 -0.52 -24.76
N THR A 454 2.72 -0.74 -25.18
CA THR A 454 2.30 -0.57 -26.58
C THR A 454 1.75 0.83 -26.89
N PHE A 455 1.53 1.67 -25.88
CA PHE A 455 1.07 3.04 -26.08
C PHE A 455 2.26 3.99 -26.25
N VAL A 456 2.26 4.77 -27.35
CA VAL A 456 3.37 5.67 -27.68
C VAL A 456 3.53 6.75 -26.61
N HIS A 457 4.75 6.90 -26.09
CA HIS A 457 5.09 7.89 -25.08
C HIS A 457 5.47 9.24 -25.75
N PRO A 458 5.07 10.41 -25.20
CA PRO A 458 5.39 11.71 -25.81
C PRO A 458 6.89 11.94 -26.05
N LEU A 459 7.76 11.43 -25.16
CA LEU A 459 9.22 11.50 -25.30
C LEU A 459 9.76 10.79 -26.55
N GLU A 460 9.06 9.78 -27.07
CA GLU A 460 9.48 9.08 -28.29
C GLU A 460 9.43 9.99 -29.52
N TYR A 461 8.61 11.06 -29.51
CA TYR A 461 8.62 12.05 -30.58
C TYR A 461 9.89 12.90 -30.55
N ASP A 462 10.36 13.30 -29.37
CA ASP A 462 11.63 14.04 -29.23
C ASP A 462 12.82 13.19 -29.70
N LEU A 463 12.82 11.89 -29.37
CA LEU A 463 13.91 10.98 -29.69
C LEU A 463 13.90 10.47 -31.14
N TYR A 464 12.72 10.19 -31.70
CA TYR A 464 12.58 9.37 -32.91
C TYR A 464 11.72 10.00 -34.01
N TYR A 465 11.09 11.18 -33.81
CA TYR A 465 10.20 11.74 -34.86
C TYR A 465 10.94 12.09 -36.15
N SER A 466 12.23 12.45 -36.04
CA SER A 466 13.09 12.79 -37.18
C SER A 466 14.10 11.68 -37.54
N CYS A 467 13.85 10.43 -37.12
CA CYS A 467 14.78 9.32 -37.35
C CYS A 467 14.94 8.94 -38.82
#